data_AF-A0A943MLW9-F1
#
_entry.id   AF-A0A943MLW9-F1
#
_cell.length_a   1.000
_cell.length_b   1.000
_cell.length_c   1.000
_cell.angle_alpha   90.00
_cell.angle_beta   90.00
_cell.angle_gamma   90.00
#
_symmetry.space_group_name_H-M   'P 1'
#
loop_
_entity.id
_entity.type
_entity.pdbx_description
1 polymer ?
#
loop_
_entity_poly.entity_id
_entity_poly.type
_entity_poly.pdbx_seq_one_letter_code
_entity_poly.pdbx_strand_id
1 'polypeptide(L)'
;VLVLVFVYSICYNYRFGVALYNEAIEVAYQTETFANSIDFTRKEFEQSSSGADSVDTYLFEYSINSILLRFGIENMPFLDEVRAEWHNQIMKFYRQACTDGDLESIFCNEEIYILRDQLKDLSNILNEFCRGYEQTPKWKRYFISWKDTRDRLSDQAEIILEKSNS
;
A
#
# COMPACT_ATOMS: atom_id res chain seq x y z
N VAL A 1 -37.29 9.90 -18.82
CA VAL A 1 -36.42 8.69 -18.85
C VAL A 1 -34.94 9.07 -18.97
N LEU A 2 -34.51 9.76 -20.04
CA LEU A 2 -33.10 10.16 -20.23
C LEU A 2 -32.48 10.98 -19.08
N VAL A 3 -33.21 11.97 -18.56
CA VAL A 3 -32.74 12.79 -17.41
C VAL A 3 -32.49 11.93 -16.17
N LEU A 4 -33.36 10.93 -15.90
CA LEU A 4 -33.20 10.05 -14.75
C LEU A 4 -32.01 9.10 -14.92
N VAL A 5 -31.78 8.59 -16.14
CA VAL A 5 -30.61 7.75 -16.47
C VAL A 5 -29.31 8.56 -16.32
N PHE A 6 -29.31 9.80 -16.76
CA PHE A 6 -28.16 10.71 -16.63
C PHE A 6 -27.85 11.02 -15.15
N VAL A 7 -28.85 11.40 -14.36
CA VAL A 7 -28.71 11.63 -12.91
C VAL A 7 -28.23 10.36 -12.19
N TYR A 8 -28.80 9.20 -12.52
CA TYR A 8 -28.38 7.92 -11.97
C TYR A 8 -26.91 7.63 -12.27
N SER A 9 -26.47 7.84 -13.51
CA SER A 9 -25.08 7.60 -13.93
C SER A 9 -24.10 8.51 -13.19
N ILE A 10 -24.44 9.79 -13.00
CA ILE A 10 -23.65 10.74 -12.22
C ILE A 10 -23.56 10.33 -10.75
N CYS A 11 -24.68 9.94 -10.14
CA CYS A 11 -24.70 9.48 -8.75
C CYS A 11 -23.90 8.18 -8.58
N TYR A 12 -23.98 7.26 -9.54
CA TYR A 12 -23.21 6.03 -9.55
C TYR A 12 -21.72 6.31 -9.64
N ASN A 13 -21.30 7.15 -10.58
CA ASN A 13 -19.92 7.59 -10.73
C ASN A 13 -19.38 8.24 -9.44
N TYR A 14 -20.15 9.11 -8.79
CA TYR A 14 -19.75 9.70 -7.52
C TYR A 14 -19.55 8.67 -6.41
N ARG A 15 -20.46 7.68 -6.28
CA ARG A 15 -20.32 6.61 -5.28
C ARG A 15 -19.08 5.76 -5.53
N PHE A 16 -18.77 5.49 -6.80
CA PHE A 16 -17.55 4.82 -7.18
C PHE A 16 -16.30 5.62 -6.75
N GLY A 17 -16.29 6.94 -6.97
CA GLY A 17 -15.21 7.80 -6.47
C GLY A 17 -15.05 7.81 -4.95
N VAL A 18 -16.16 7.77 -4.20
CA VAL A 18 -16.12 7.66 -2.72
C VAL A 18 -15.48 6.34 -2.29
N ALA A 19 -15.85 5.23 -2.94
CA ALA A 19 -15.27 3.92 -2.65
C ALA A 19 -13.76 3.91 -2.91
N LEU A 20 -13.35 4.41 -4.09
CA LEU A 20 -11.93 4.54 -4.46
C LEU A 20 -11.13 5.37 -3.45
N TYR A 21 -11.69 6.48 -2.95
CA TYR A 21 -11.07 7.30 -1.91
C TYR A 21 -10.89 6.56 -0.58
N ASN A 22 -11.93 5.88 -0.11
CA ASN A 22 -11.86 5.15 1.15
C ASN A 22 -10.83 4.01 1.08
N GLU A 23 -10.81 3.27 -0.02
CA GLU A 23 -9.81 2.22 -0.24
C GLU A 23 -8.40 2.83 -0.29
N ALA A 24 -8.18 3.90 -1.06
CA ALA A 24 -6.86 4.53 -1.15
C ALA A 24 -6.31 5.00 0.21
N ILE A 25 -7.15 5.51 1.12
CA ILE A 25 -6.73 5.87 2.48
C ILE A 25 -6.24 4.65 3.26
N GLU A 26 -7.04 3.59 3.26
CA GLU A 26 -6.73 2.37 3.98
C GLU A 26 -5.41 1.76 3.48
N VAL A 27 -5.23 1.74 2.16
CA VAL A 27 -3.99 1.30 1.49
C VAL A 27 -2.80 2.16 1.89
N ALA A 28 -2.91 3.48 1.79
CA ALA A 28 -1.82 4.38 2.15
C ALA A 28 -1.35 4.18 3.60
N TYR A 29 -2.31 4.02 4.53
CA TYR A 29 -2.02 3.81 5.94
C TYR A 29 -1.32 2.48 6.22
N GLN A 30 -1.79 1.38 5.61
CA GLN A 30 -1.21 0.06 5.83
C GLN A 30 0.18 -0.08 5.19
N THR A 31 0.39 0.44 3.98
CA THR A 31 1.72 0.41 3.35
C THR A 31 2.72 1.27 4.10
N GLU A 32 2.32 2.43 4.60
CA GLU A 32 3.15 3.29 5.46
C GLU A 32 3.48 2.61 6.79
N THR A 33 2.49 1.98 7.43
CA THR A 33 2.69 1.22 8.68
C THR A 33 3.73 0.13 8.50
N PHE A 34 3.66 -0.62 7.40
CA PHE A 34 4.61 -1.69 7.13
C PHE A 34 6.01 -1.15 6.81
N ALA A 35 6.13 -0.12 5.97
CA ALA A 35 7.42 0.52 5.72
C ALA A 35 8.07 1.06 7.00
N ASN A 36 7.29 1.67 7.89
CA ASN A 36 7.78 2.15 9.18
C ASN A 36 8.20 1.01 10.11
N SER A 37 7.51 -0.14 10.06
CA SER A 37 7.89 -1.33 10.84
C SER A 37 9.22 -1.93 10.38
N ILE A 38 9.54 -1.85 9.09
CA ILE A 38 10.86 -2.24 8.55
C ILE A 38 11.94 -1.35 9.15
N ASP A 39 11.76 -0.02 9.08
CA ASP A 39 12.74 0.93 9.62
C ASP A 39 12.91 0.80 11.14
N PHE A 40 11.81 0.57 11.87
CA PHE A 40 11.84 0.33 13.31
C PHE A 40 12.65 -0.93 13.65
N THR A 41 12.31 -2.05 13.02
CA THR A 41 12.96 -3.34 13.29
C THR A 41 14.44 -3.29 12.95
N ARG A 42 14.80 -2.59 11.87
CA ARG A 42 16.20 -2.34 11.54
C ARG A 42 16.95 -1.59 12.66
N LYS A 43 16.34 -0.54 13.20
CA LYS A 43 16.93 0.22 14.30
C LYS A 43 17.15 -0.64 15.55
N GLU A 44 16.20 -1.52 15.87
CA GLU A 44 16.34 -2.49 16.98
C GLU A 44 17.47 -3.51 16.72
N PHE A 45 17.63 -3.99 15.48
CA PHE A 45 18.78 -4.82 15.09
C PHE A 45 20.12 -4.10 15.29
N GLU A 46 20.22 -2.84 14.87
CA GLU A 46 21.46 -2.06 15.03
C GLU A 46 21.77 -1.81 16.51
N GLN A 47 20.76 -1.61 17.35
CA GLN A 47 20.94 -1.40 18.79
C GLN A 47 21.26 -2.70 19.54
N SER A 48 20.61 -3.81 19.24
CA SER A 48 20.86 -5.13 19.88
C SER A 48 22.28 -5.66 19.61
N SER A 49 22.86 -5.37 18.44
CA SER A 49 24.25 -5.69 18.11
C SER A 49 25.29 -5.02 19.03
N SER A 50 24.88 -4.01 19.81
CA SER A 50 25.73 -3.35 20.83
C SER A 50 25.73 -4.03 22.21
N GLY A 51 24.91 -5.08 22.39
CA GLY A 51 24.99 -6.00 23.52
C GLY A 51 23.67 -6.23 24.26
N ALA A 52 23.16 -7.47 24.12
CA ALA A 52 22.41 -8.27 25.10
C ALA A 52 20.87 -8.35 25.07
N ASP A 53 20.15 -7.74 24.12
CA ASP A 53 18.69 -7.93 24.00
C ASP A 53 18.29 -8.60 22.68
N SER A 54 17.30 -9.51 22.74
CA SER A 54 16.63 -10.07 21.55
C SER A 54 15.84 -8.97 20.84
N VAL A 55 15.85 -8.95 19.51
CA VAL A 55 15.11 -7.97 18.72
C VAL A 55 13.60 -8.19 18.89
N ASP A 56 12.85 -7.13 19.18
CA ASP A 56 11.39 -7.18 19.21
C ASP A 56 10.82 -7.09 17.78
N THR A 57 10.42 -8.24 17.26
CA THR A 57 9.89 -8.40 15.90
C THR A 57 8.38 -8.19 15.82
N TYR A 58 7.71 -7.97 16.96
CA TYR A 58 6.25 -7.94 17.05
C TYR A 58 5.62 -6.92 16.11
N LEU A 59 6.19 -5.71 16.02
CA LEU A 59 5.64 -4.65 15.15
C LEU A 59 5.75 -5.00 13.66
N PHE A 60 6.83 -5.67 13.26
CA PHE A 60 7.02 -6.13 11.88
C PHE A 60 6.05 -7.26 11.54
N GLU A 61 5.98 -8.28 12.38
CA GLU A 61 5.04 -9.39 12.22
C GLU A 61 3.58 -8.92 12.25
N TYR A 62 3.24 -8.01 13.15
CA TYR A 62 1.91 -7.42 13.24
C TYR A 62 1.57 -6.63 11.97
N SER A 63 2.54 -5.87 11.44
CA SER A 63 2.31 -5.08 10.23
C SER A 63 2.10 -5.96 9.00
N ILE A 64 2.90 -7.02 8.84
CA ILE A 64 2.67 -8.02 7.77
C ILE A 64 1.32 -8.71 7.97
N ASN A 65 1.01 -9.19 9.17
CA ASN A 65 -0.27 -9.84 9.44
C ASN A 65 -1.46 -8.88 9.24
N SER A 66 -1.32 -7.60 9.55
CA SER A 66 -2.34 -6.57 9.25
C SER A 66 -2.51 -6.40 7.75
N ILE A 67 -1.41 -6.41 6.99
CA ILE A 67 -1.40 -6.40 5.53
C ILE A 67 -1.94 -7.70 4.91
N LEU A 68 -1.99 -8.82 5.64
CA LEU A 68 -2.52 -10.09 5.11
C LEU A 68 -3.97 -10.36 5.54
N LEU A 69 -4.33 -9.97 6.78
CA LEU A 69 -5.64 -10.26 7.38
C LEU A 69 -6.63 -9.13 7.21
N ARG A 70 -6.17 -7.88 7.32
CA ARG A 70 -7.01 -6.68 7.25
C ARG A 70 -6.94 -6.04 5.88
N PHE A 71 -5.89 -6.33 5.12
CA PHE A 71 -5.77 -5.96 3.73
C PHE A 71 -6.34 -7.06 2.85
N GLY A 72 -7.21 -6.65 1.95
CA GLY A 72 -7.31 -7.35 0.69
C GLY A 72 -6.33 -6.74 -0.30
N ILE A 73 -5.03 -7.04 -0.21
CA ILE A 73 -4.23 -7.03 -1.47
C ILE A 73 -5.03 -7.80 -2.52
N GLU A 74 -5.64 -8.93 -2.13
CA GLU A 74 -6.62 -9.70 -2.90
C GLU A 74 -7.95 -9.00 -3.26
N ASN A 75 -8.30 -7.85 -2.68
CA ASN A 75 -9.58 -7.16 -2.90
C ASN A 75 -9.46 -5.72 -3.40
N MET A 76 -8.26 -5.18 -3.69
CA MET A 76 -8.07 -3.84 -4.25
C MET A 76 -8.33 -3.79 -5.76
N PRO A 77 -9.51 -3.35 -6.23
CA PRO A 77 -9.89 -3.48 -7.65
C PRO A 77 -9.06 -2.60 -8.58
N PHE A 78 -8.35 -1.60 -8.03
CA PHE A 78 -7.50 -0.69 -8.78
C PHE A 78 -6.02 -1.10 -8.81
N LEU A 79 -5.63 -2.14 -8.06
CA LEU A 79 -4.29 -2.71 -8.14
C LEU A 79 -4.33 -4.15 -8.62
N ASP A 80 -5.43 -4.61 -9.26
CA ASP A 80 -5.62 -6.01 -9.69
C ASP A 80 -4.40 -6.59 -10.42
N GLU A 81 -3.76 -5.80 -11.30
CA GLU A 81 -2.61 -6.22 -12.12
C GLU A 81 -1.28 -6.18 -11.34
N VAL A 82 -1.15 -5.26 -10.40
CA VAL A 82 0.04 -4.99 -9.58
C VAL A 82 0.08 -5.89 -8.33
N ARG A 83 -1.10 -6.32 -7.88
CA ARG A 83 -1.38 -7.10 -6.66
C ARG A 83 -0.57 -8.37 -6.52
N ALA A 84 -0.52 -9.19 -7.58
CA ALA A 84 0.07 -10.52 -7.48
C ALA A 84 1.56 -10.44 -7.14
N GLU A 85 2.26 -9.48 -7.72
CA GLU A 85 3.67 -9.24 -7.50
C GLU A 85 3.94 -8.78 -6.06
N TRP A 86 3.21 -7.76 -5.60
CA TRP A 86 3.28 -7.29 -4.22
C TRP A 86 2.95 -8.36 -3.19
N HIS A 87 1.89 -9.12 -3.44
CA HIS A 87 1.52 -10.25 -2.59
C HIS A 87 2.68 -11.25 -2.48
N ASN A 88 3.28 -11.63 -3.62
CA ASN A 88 4.37 -12.60 -3.65
C ASN A 88 5.60 -12.09 -2.89
N GLN A 89 5.97 -10.81 -3.06
CA GLN A 89 7.10 -10.20 -2.36
C GLN A 89 6.84 -10.15 -0.84
N ILE A 90 5.67 -9.68 -0.41
CA ILE A 90 5.31 -9.62 1.02
C ILE A 90 5.28 -11.02 1.62
N MET A 91 4.73 -12.00 0.91
CA MET A 91 4.69 -13.41 1.37
C MET A 91 6.07 -14.07 1.41
N LYS A 92 7.01 -13.66 0.54
CA LYS A 92 8.41 -14.09 0.61
C LYS A 92 9.02 -13.68 1.94
N PHE A 93 8.90 -12.40 2.32
CA PHE A 93 9.42 -11.91 3.59
C PHE A 93 8.67 -12.47 4.79
N TYR A 94 7.35 -12.63 4.72
CA TYR A 94 6.56 -13.24 5.80
C TYR A 94 7.03 -14.65 6.14
N ARG A 95 7.24 -15.50 5.12
CA ARG A 95 7.71 -16.88 5.30
C ARG A 95 9.16 -16.94 5.80
N GLN A 96 9.94 -15.92 5.49
CA GLN A 96 11.32 -15.79 5.96
C GLN A 96 11.38 -15.20 7.36
N ALA A 97 10.38 -14.46 7.86
CA ALA A 97 10.44 -13.79 9.16
C ALA A 97 10.17 -14.70 10.38
N CYS A 98 10.36 -16.02 10.28
CA CYS A 98 9.95 -16.97 11.32
C CYS A 98 10.94 -17.11 12.49
N THR A 99 12.20 -16.67 12.34
CA THR A 99 13.21 -16.69 13.40
C THR A 99 14.12 -15.45 13.34
N ASP A 100 14.77 -15.09 14.46
CA ASP A 100 15.71 -13.95 14.55
C ASP A 100 16.84 -14.03 13.50
N GLY A 101 17.37 -15.23 13.25
CA GLY A 101 18.44 -15.44 12.26
C GLY A 101 17.97 -15.28 10.82
N ASP A 102 16.69 -15.58 10.55
CA ASP A 102 16.12 -15.37 9.22
C ASP A 102 15.81 -13.89 8.96
N LEU A 103 15.42 -13.13 10.00
CA LEU A 103 15.24 -11.68 9.91
C LEU A 103 16.56 -10.94 9.68
N GLU A 104 17.64 -11.35 10.35
CA GLU A 104 18.97 -10.81 10.06
C GLU A 104 19.33 -11.01 8.58
N SER A 105 19.08 -12.22 8.04
CA SER A 105 19.27 -12.50 6.61
C SER A 105 18.39 -11.64 5.70
N ILE A 106 17.14 -11.35 6.09
CA ILE A 106 16.23 -10.49 5.32
C ILE A 106 16.77 -9.06 5.25
N PHE A 107 17.19 -8.48 6.37
CA PHE A 107 17.73 -7.12 6.42
C PHE A 107 19.11 -6.99 5.76
N CYS A 108 19.88 -8.07 5.68
CA CYS A 108 21.13 -8.12 4.92
C CYS A 108 20.93 -8.22 3.40
N ASN A 109 19.76 -8.66 2.91
CA ASN A 109 19.54 -8.95 1.49
C ASN A 109 19.22 -7.72 0.62
N GLU A 110 19.15 -6.51 1.19
CA GLU A 110 18.77 -5.24 0.55
C GLU A 110 17.37 -5.18 -0.10
N GLU A 111 16.81 -6.31 -0.56
CA GLU A 111 15.48 -6.42 -1.16
C GLU A 111 14.35 -5.92 -0.24
N ILE A 112 14.49 -6.07 1.08
CA ILE A 112 13.50 -5.53 2.02
C ILE A 112 13.47 -3.99 2.03
N TYR A 113 14.61 -3.35 1.75
CA TYR A 113 14.66 -1.89 1.62
C TYR A 113 14.10 -1.41 0.30
N ILE A 114 14.30 -2.19 -0.77
CA ILE A 114 13.62 -1.96 -2.05
C ILE A 114 12.09 -2.00 -1.82
N LEU A 115 11.59 -3.06 -1.16
CA LEU A 115 10.17 -3.17 -0.83
C LEU A 115 9.69 -2.00 0.02
N ARG A 116 10.44 -1.63 1.08
CA ARG A 116 10.14 -0.48 1.92
C ARG A 116 9.98 0.81 1.09
N ASP A 117 10.91 1.08 0.19
CA ASP A 117 10.89 2.30 -0.62
C ASP A 117 9.70 2.30 -1.58
N GLN A 118 9.41 1.16 -2.19
CA GLN A 118 8.23 1.00 -3.03
C GLN A 118 6.92 1.21 -2.23
N LEU A 119 6.84 0.73 -0.98
CA LEU A 119 5.68 0.91 -0.10
C LEU A 119 5.48 2.39 0.25
N LYS A 120 6.58 3.11 0.53
CA LYS A 120 6.56 4.56 0.79
C LYS A 120 6.12 5.34 -0.43
N ASP A 121 6.66 5.02 -1.60
CA ASP A 121 6.28 5.66 -2.86
C ASP A 121 4.79 5.45 -3.15
N LEU A 122 4.28 4.23 -2.95
CA LEU A 122 2.86 3.93 -3.11
C LEU A 122 2.01 4.71 -2.11
N SER A 123 2.39 4.74 -0.83
CA SER A 123 1.69 5.52 0.20
C SER A 123 1.63 7.01 -0.17
N ASN A 124 2.74 7.57 -0.67
CA ASN A 124 2.81 8.97 -1.10
C ASN A 124 1.81 9.27 -2.22
N ILE A 125 1.78 8.45 -3.27
CA ILE A 125 0.87 8.64 -4.41
C ILE A 125 -0.60 8.55 -3.97
N LEU A 126 -0.92 7.59 -3.12
CA LEU A 126 -2.28 7.43 -2.60
C LEU A 126 -2.68 8.59 -1.69
N ASN A 127 -1.78 9.05 -0.81
CA ASN A 127 -2.00 10.22 0.03
C ASN A 127 -2.20 11.51 -0.79
N GLU A 128 -1.45 11.68 -1.89
CA GLU A 128 -1.64 12.80 -2.81
C GLU A 128 -3.02 12.78 -3.46
N PHE A 129 -3.46 11.60 -3.91
CA PHE A 129 -4.81 11.40 -4.43
C PHE A 129 -5.88 11.71 -3.38
N CYS A 130 -5.75 11.19 -2.16
CA CYS A 130 -6.69 11.43 -1.07
C CYS A 130 -6.81 12.91 -0.73
N ARG A 131 -5.68 13.61 -0.64
CA ARG A 131 -5.63 15.07 -0.45
C ARG A 131 -6.32 15.80 -1.60
N GLY A 132 -6.08 15.40 -2.84
CA GLY A 132 -6.74 15.97 -4.02
C GLY A 132 -8.26 15.77 -4.02
N TYR A 133 -8.72 14.58 -3.60
CA TYR A 133 -10.13 14.27 -3.42
C TYR A 133 -10.78 15.20 -2.37
N GLU A 134 -10.16 15.34 -1.19
CA GLU A 134 -10.64 16.18 -0.10
C GLU A 134 -10.74 17.66 -0.49
N GLN A 135 -9.71 18.18 -1.17
CA GLN A 135 -9.66 19.57 -1.63
C GLN A 135 -10.67 19.86 -2.76
N THR A 136 -11.10 18.83 -3.50
CA THR A 136 -12.07 18.99 -4.58
C THR A 136 -13.47 19.28 -3.99
N PRO A 137 -14.16 20.37 -4.38
CA PRO A 137 -15.53 20.63 -3.94
C PRO A 137 -16.48 19.49 -4.30
N LYS A 138 -17.38 19.12 -3.38
CA LYS A 138 -18.30 17.97 -3.54
C LYS A 138 -19.04 17.95 -4.88
N TRP A 139 -19.52 19.10 -5.36
CA TRP A 139 -20.23 19.19 -6.63
C TRP A 139 -19.36 18.84 -7.84
N LYS A 140 -18.06 19.19 -7.83
CA LYS A 140 -17.11 18.83 -8.91
C LYS A 140 -16.85 17.34 -8.96
N ARG A 141 -16.85 16.66 -7.80
CA ARG A 141 -16.62 15.21 -7.69
C ARG A 141 -17.63 14.37 -8.47
N TYR A 142 -18.83 14.89 -8.72
CA TYR A 142 -19.85 14.20 -9.55
C TYR A 142 -19.47 14.11 -11.03
N PHE A 143 -18.59 15.01 -11.50
CA PHE A 143 -18.22 15.14 -12.92
C PHE A 143 -16.79 14.65 -13.22
N ILE A 144 -16.05 14.22 -12.20
CA ILE A 144 -14.74 13.60 -12.39
C ILE A 144 -14.94 12.20 -12.96
N SER A 145 -14.15 11.83 -13.98
CA SER A 145 -14.05 10.44 -14.41
C SER A 145 -13.22 9.66 -13.40
N TRP A 146 -13.90 9.04 -12.44
CA TRP A 146 -13.23 8.26 -11.40
C TRP A 146 -12.63 6.97 -11.95
N LYS A 147 -13.15 6.45 -13.07
CA LYS A 147 -12.53 5.35 -13.81
C LYS A 147 -11.14 5.73 -14.33
N ASP A 148 -11.02 6.85 -15.04
CA ASP A 148 -9.72 7.28 -15.57
C ASP A 148 -8.75 7.63 -14.43
N THR A 149 -9.28 8.12 -13.30
CA THR A 149 -8.47 8.39 -12.10
C THR A 149 -7.94 7.08 -11.50
N ARG A 150 -8.77 6.04 -11.44
CA ARG A 150 -8.36 4.70 -11.02
C ARG A 150 -7.25 4.17 -11.92
N ASP A 151 -7.47 4.19 -13.23
CA ASP A 151 -6.52 3.62 -14.21
C ASP A 151 -5.14 4.30 -14.09
N ARG A 152 -5.11 5.63 -13.91
CA ARG A 152 -3.86 6.37 -13.65
C ARG A 152 -3.15 6.00 -12.34
N LEU A 153 -3.90 5.68 -11.29
CA LEU A 153 -3.32 5.23 -10.03
C LEU A 153 -2.70 3.84 -10.18
N SER A 154 -3.34 2.96 -10.96
CA SER A 154 -2.82 1.64 -11.34
C SER A 154 -1.49 1.76 -12.07
N ASP A 155 -1.44 2.59 -13.13
CA ASP A 155 -0.22 2.82 -13.93
C ASP A 155 0.94 3.34 -13.04
N GLN A 156 0.63 4.26 -12.12
CA GLN A 156 1.63 4.80 -11.20
C GLN A 156 2.18 3.74 -10.24
N ALA A 157 1.33 2.83 -9.76
CA ALA A 157 1.75 1.73 -8.91
C ALA A 157 2.59 0.69 -9.67
N GLU A 158 2.29 0.46 -10.95
CA GLU A 158 3.08 -0.43 -11.82
C GLU A 158 4.49 0.12 -12.05
N ILE A 159 4.63 1.42 -12.33
CA ILE A 159 5.93 2.09 -12.49
C ILE A 159 6.80 1.93 -11.23
N ILE A 160 6.22 1.95 -10.03
CA ILE A 160 6.95 1.74 -8.77
C ILE A 160 7.56 0.32 -8.73
N LEU A 161 6.84 -0.69 -9.22
CA LEU A 161 7.36 -2.05 -9.30
C LEU A 161 8.53 -2.16 -10.29
N GLU A 162 8.35 -1.60 -11.49
CA GLU A 162 9.34 -1.72 -12.57
C GLU A 162 10.69 -1.06 -12.24
N LYS A 163 10.69 0.06 -11.50
CA LYS A 163 11.91 0.77 -11.09
C LYS A 163 12.92 -0.07 -10.29
N SER A 164 12.50 -1.19 -9.72
CA SER A 164 13.37 -2.08 -8.94
C SER A 164 14.02 -3.19 -9.76
N ASN A 165 13.48 -3.49 -10.95
CA ASN A 165 13.93 -4.59 -11.81
C ASN A 165 14.93 -4.14 -12.90
N SER A 166 15.30 -2.85 -12.90
CA SER A 166 16.15 -2.18 -13.88
C SER A 166 17.42 -1.64 -13.24
#